data_AF-A0A521V6B7-F1
#
_entry.id   AF-A0A521V6B7-F1
#
_cell.length_a   1.000
_cell.length_b   1.000
_cell.length_c   1.000
_cell.angle_alpha   90.00
_cell.angle_beta   90.00
_cell.angle_gamma   90.00
#
_symmetry.space_group_name_H-M   'P 1'
#
loop_
_entity.id
_entity.type
_entity.pdbx_description
1 polymer ?
#
loop_
_entity_poly.entity_id
_entity_poly.type
_entity_poly.pdbx_seq_one_letter_code
_entity_poly.pdbx_strand_id
1 'polypeptide(L)'
;MSLPDFFAALHFLRPTWLWGIAALPLLAWGWRRRMLARDPWHGRVDAHLLPHLLEDAHRAKLHRWWPVVSACVAWLLALLALAGPSWQRSVQPLWQVRMPLVVALDLSGGIAASDLPPSRLAQARATLASLLQRRSGGDVGLLVYAEEPFVVAPLTSDPANVALFLDSLSPGIMPGDVDGASRADRAIAKAADLLRQAGHSQGDILLLEDSAPASAVAAARDAAAQGYRVSVLGLGTAAGAPWRDTTGRIRHAALAPASLRAVAKAGNGAYAPLQGDGVAALGVLEPRQGNGGATRGQAQAWLDQGYWLLLPLLLLVAFAFRRGGALGLCLAFALLPWSPARAADGIDWWRRADQQAHARLAAGADAYRQGRYDQALRAWDGLPGAEAAYNRGNAFARLGRYPEALEAYERALQMQPGMADAIANREAVREAMRKAPPPQGKGEQQSQAPKPQPEAGQEARAKKDEGEQESSRDEQAQREGQPRRGEQGEPGQRAGESASEREQRLANEAWLRRVPDDPGGLLRARFELEYQRRKEQGR
;
A
#
# COMPACT_ATOMS: atom_id res chain seq x y z
N MET A 1 -30.35 8.94 15.97
CA MET A 1 -30.94 9.91 15.02
C MET A 1 -32.39 10.04 15.40
N SER A 2 -32.88 11.24 15.70
CA SER A 2 -34.32 11.41 15.97
C SER A 2 -35.10 11.27 14.65
N LEU A 3 -36.38 10.88 14.70
CA LEU A 3 -37.24 10.78 13.50
C LEU A 3 -37.22 12.05 12.62
N PRO A 4 -37.27 13.29 13.16
CA PRO A 4 -37.16 14.48 12.33
C PRO A 4 -35.79 14.63 11.64
N ASP A 5 -34.69 14.25 12.28
CA ASP A 5 -33.36 14.27 11.66
C ASP A 5 -33.26 13.26 10.49
N PHE A 6 -34.00 12.15 10.55
CA PHE A 6 -34.03 11.16 9.48
C PHE A 6 -34.70 11.68 8.21
N PHE A 7 -35.85 12.34 8.32
CA PHE A 7 -36.51 12.92 7.16
C PHE A 7 -35.73 14.10 6.57
N ALA A 8 -35.00 14.86 7.39
CA ALA A 8 -34.09 15.91 6.92
C ALA A 8 -32.85 15.35 6.19
N ALA A 9 -32.41 14.13 6.53
CA ALA A 9 -31.27 13.46 5.91
C ALA A 9 -31.63 12.62 4.68
N LEU A 10 -32.92 12.41 4.39
CA LEU A 10 -33.38 11.58 3.27
C LEU A 10 -33.25 12.34 1.95
N HIS A 11 -32.47 11.79 1.02
CA HIS A 11 -32.30 12.32 -0.33
C HIS A 11 -32.57 11.23 -1.39
N PHE A 12 -33.19 11.58 -2.51
CA PHE A 12 -33.35 10.65 -3.64
C PHE A 12 -32.30 10.94 -4.70
N LEU A 13 -31.46 9.94 -5.01
CA LEU A 13 -30.43 10.05 -6.03
C LEU A 13 -31.01 10.24 -7.43
N ARG A 14 -32.19 9.67 -7.69
CA ARG A 14 -32.84 9.63 -9.01
C ARG A 14 -34.34 9.92 -8.90
N PRO A 15 -34.74 11.16 -8.54
CA PRO A 15 -36.14 11.50 -8.26
C PRO A 15 -37.07 11.35 -9.46
N THR A 16 -36.53 11.28 -10.69
CA THR A 16 -37.31 11.09 -11.92
C THR A 16 -38.11 9.79 -11.94
N TRP A 17 -37.67 8.74 -11.23
CA TRP A 17 -38.43 7.49 -11.11
C TRP A 17 -39.77 7.67 -10.38
N LEU A 18 -39.93 8.71 -9.54
CA LEU A 18 -41.17 8.97 -8.82
C LEU A 18 -42.33 9.33 -9.75
N TRP A 19 -42.06 9.84 -10.96
CA TRP A 19 -43.10 10.05 -11.98
C TRP A 19 -43.80 8.75 -12.39
N GLY A 20 -43.15 7.59 -12.22
CA GLY A 20 -43.75 6.28 -12.46
C GLY A 20 -44.97 5.99 -11.57
N ILE A 21 -45.17 6.73 -10.47
CA ILE A 21 -46.34 6.59 -9.59
C ILE A 21 -47.62 6.95 -10.37
N ALA A 22 -47.54 7.87 -11.34
CA ALA A 22 -48.67 8.24 -12.20
C ALA A 22 -49.21 7.07 -13.04
N ALA A 23 -48.44 5.99 -13.21
CA ALA A 23 -48.89 4.78 -13.91
C ALA A 23 -49.82 3.88 -13.07
N LEU A 24 -49.85 4.04 -11.74
CA LEU A 24 -50.70 3.24 -10.84
C LEU A 24 -52.20 3.29 -11.18
N PRO A 25 -52.85 4.46 -11.41
CA PRO A 25 -54.26 4.51 -11.78
C PRO A 25 -54.56 3.81 -13.12
N LEU A 26 -53.63 3.86 -14.09
CA LEU A 26 -53.77 3.16 -15.36
C LEU A 26 -53.68 1.64 -15.19
N LEU A 27 -52.78 1.15 -14.35
CA LEU A 27 -52.66 -0.26 -13.99
C LEU A 27 -53.93 -0.76 -13.28
N ALA A 28 -54.45 0.01 -12.31
CA ALA A 28 -55.68 -0.30 -11.61
C ALA A 28 -56.90 -0.32 -12.55
N TRP A 29 -56.97 0.63 -13.48
CA TRP A 29 -58.04 0.70 -14.49
C TRP A 29 -57.98 -0.46 -15.49
N GLY A 30 -56.79 -0.77 -16.01
CA GLY A 30 -56.58 -1.91 -16.92
C GLY A 30 -56.93 -3.24 -16.27
N TRP A 31 -56.60 -3.40 -14.98
CA TRP A 31 -56.99 -4.56 -14.20
C TRP A 31 -58.51 -4.63 -13.99
N ARG A 32 -59.15 -3.52 -13.61
CA ARG A 32 -60.62 -3.44 -13.46
C ARG A 32 -61.32 -3.85 -14.77
N ARG A 33 -60.87 -3.34 -15.92
CA ARG A 33 -61.42 -3.74 -17.24
C ARG A 33 -61.27 -5.23 -17.50
N ARG A 34 -60.09 -5.82 -17.22
CA ARG A 34 -59.86 -7.26 -17.38
C ARG A 34 -60.73 -8.11 -16.46
N MET A 35 -61.04 -7.63 -15.26
CA MET A 35 -61.96 -8.33 -14.35
C MET A 35 -63.41 -8.30 -14.84
N LEU A 36 -63.89 -7.13 -15.31
CA LEU A 36 -65.24 -7.05 -15.89
C LEU A 36 -65.36 -7.90 -17.18
N ALA A 37 -64.32 -7.96 -18.00
CA ALA A 37 -64.32 -8.76 -19.23
C ALA A 37 -64.18 -10.29 -18.99
N ARG A 38 -63.73 -10.71 -17.81
CA ARG A 38 -63.55 -12.13 -17.44
C ARG A 38 -64.77 -12.73 -16.73
N ASP A 39 -65.82 -11.95 -16.49
CA ASP A 39 -67.04 -12.45 -15.87
C ASP A 39 -67.89 -13.19 -16.94
N PRO A 40 -67.94 -14.54 -16.95
CA PRO A 40 -68.55 -15.31 -18.04
C PRO A 40 -70.07 -15.08 -18.17
N TRP A 41 -70.67 -14.48 -17.15
CA TRP A 41 -72.10 -14.28 -17.00
C TRP A 41 -72.54 -12.88 -17.46
N HIS A 42 -71.59 -11.93 -17.60
CA HIS A 42 -71.88 -10.61 -18.14
C HIS A 42 -72.20 -10.72 -19.64
N GLY A 43 -73.45 -10.43 -20.00
CA GLY A 43 -73.98 -10.52 -21.37
C GLY A 43 -74.71 -11.83 -21.69
N ARG A 44 -74.78 -12.79 -20.76
CA ARG A 44 -75.54 -14.05 -20.91
C ARG A 44 -76.71 -14.20 -19.95
N VAL A 45 -76.76 -13.38 -18.89
CA VAL A 45 -77.82 -13.38 -17.87
C VAL A 45 -78.24 -11.93 -17.61
N ASP A 46 -79.54 -11.69 -17.41
CA ASP A 46 -80.06 -10.37 -17.11
C ASP A 46 -79.50 -9.80 -15.79
N ALA A 47 -79.11 -8.53 -15.82
CA ALA A 47 -78.35 -7.87 -14.75
C ALA A 47 -79.05 -7.88 -13.38
N HIS A 48 -80.39 -7.97 -13.35
CA HIS A 48 -81.18 -7.99 -12.12
C HIS A 48 -81.23 -9.38 -11.44
N LEU A 49 -80.92 -10.47 -12.16
CA LEU A 49 -80.94 -11.85 -11.65
C LEU A 49 -79.58 -12.29 -11.09
N LEU A 50 -78.49 -11.69 -11.58
CA LEU A 50 -77.11 -11.99 -11.20
C LEU A 50 -76.82 -11.95 -9.67
N PRO A 51 -77.35 -10.99 -8.89
CA PRO A 51 -77.09 -10.91 -7.46
C PRO A 51 -77.72 -12.05 -6.65
N HIS A 52 -78.78 -12.69 -7.17
CA HIS A 52 -79.54 -13.72 -6.48
C HIS A 52 -79.08 -15.15 -6.84
N LEU A 53 -78.27 -15.30 -7.89
CA LEU A 53 -77.73 -16.59 -8.37
C LEU A 53 -76.33 -16.92 -7.83
N LEU A 54 -75.64 -15.96 -7.21
CA LEU A 54 -74.28 -16.12 -6.71
C LEU A 54 -74.26 -16.04 -5.18
N GLU A 55 -74.26 -17.19 -4.50
CA GLU A 55 -74.31 -17.32 -3.03
C GLU A 55 -73.08 -16.76 -2.27
N ASP A 56 -71.98 -16.42 -2.97
CA ASP A 56 -70.72 -15.97 -2.34
C ASP A 56 -70.27 -14.55 -2.71
N ALA A 57 -71.20 -13.67 -3.10
CA ALA A 57 -70.87 -12.33 -3.60
C ALA A 57 -70.10 -11.45 -2.59
N HIS A 58 -70.27 -11.65 -1.27
CA HIS A 58 -69.62 -10.82 -0.24
C HIS A 58 -68.19 -11.27 0.12
N ARG A 59 -67.91 -12.58 0.24
CA ARG A 59 -66.54 -13.12 0.48
C ARG A 59 -65.65 -12.98 -0.77
N ALA A 60 -66.23 -13.07 -1.97
CA ALA A 60 -65.51 -12.90 -3.23
C ALA A 60 -65.03 -11.45 -3.48
N LYS A 61 -65.73 -10.43 -2.97
CA LYS A 61 -65.35 -9.02 -3.17
C LYS A 61 -64.00 -8.65 -2.54
N LEU A 62 -63.74 -9.10 -1.31
CA LEU A 62 -62.50 -8.75 -0.59
C LEU A 62 -61.25 -9.40 -1.21
N HIS A 63 -61.34 -10.69 -1.56
CA HIS A 63 -60.24 -11.43 -2.19
C HIS A 63 -59.98 -11.00 -3.66
N ARG A 64 -60.95 -10.33 -4.30
CA ARG A 64 -60.83 -9.83 -5.69
C ARG A 64 -59.91 -8.60 -5.81
N TRP A 65 -59.75 -7.78 -4.77
CA TRP A 65 -58.94 -6.55 -4.84
C TRP A 65 -57.50 -6.72 -4.34
N TRP A 66 -57.24 -7.77 -3.52
CA TRP A 66 -55.91 -8.05 -2.98
C TRP A 66 -54.78 -8.12 -4.03
N PRO A 67 -54.96 -8.75 -5.21
CA PRO A 67 -53.92 -8.79 -6.24
C PRO A 67 -53.58 -7.41 -6.83
N VAL A 68 -54.57 -6.51 -6.89
CA VAL A 68 -54.38 -5.13 -7.39
C VAL A 68 -53.63 -4.33 -6.35
N VAL A 69 -54.07 -4.40 -5.10
CA VAL A 69 -53.42 -3.71 -3.99
C VAL A 69 -51.97 -4.18 -3.87
N SER A 70 -51.72 -5.49 -3.93
CA SER A 70 -50.36 -6.04 -3.90
C SER A 70 -49.54 -5.57 -5.10
N ALA A 71 -50.08 -5.60 -6.33
CA ALA A 71 -49.36 -5.13 -7.51
C ALA A 71 -49.01 -3.64 -7.44
N CYS A 72 -49.93 -2.80 -6.94
CA CYS A 72 -49.69 -1.37 -6.73
C CYS A 72 -48.62 -1.12 -5.67
N VAL A 73 -48.65 -1.87 -4.56
CA VAL A 73 -47.62 -1.78 -3.50
C VAL A 73 -46.26 -2.24 -4.02
N ALA A 74 -46.21 -3.33 -4.78
CA ALA A 74 -44.97 -3.81 -5.42
C ALA A 74 -44.40 -2.77 -6.39
N TRP A 75 -45.26 -2.18 -7.22
CA TRP A 75 -44.86 -1.11 -8.14
C TRP A 75 -44.30 0.09 -7.39
N LEU A 76 -44.96 0.54 -6.32
CA LEU A 76 -44.48 1.63 -5.49
C LEU A 76 -43.12 1.33 -4.85
N LEU A 77 -42.94 0.13 -4.29
CA LEU A 77 -41.67 -0.30 -3.70
C LEU A 77 -40.55 -0.34 -4.75
N ALA A 78 -40.83 -0.82 -5.95
CA ALA A 78 -39.86 -0.84 -7.05
C ALA A 78 -39.44 0.57 -7.49
N LEU A 79 -40.39 1.50 -7.61
CA LEU A 79 -40.08 2.89 -7.96
C LEU A 79 -39.29 3.60 -6.87
N LEU A 80 -39.62 3.37 -5.60
CA LEU A 80 -38.85 3.91 -4.48
C LEU A 80 -37.44 3.31 -4.45
N ALA A 81 -37.27 2.01 -4.71
CA ALA A 81 -35.94 1.39 -4.82
C ALA A 81 -35.11 2.02 -5.95
N LEU A 82 -35.71 2.23 -7.13
CA LEU A 82 -35.07 2.84 -8.29
C LEU A 82 -34.75 4.33 -8.10
N ALA A 83 -35.61 5.04 -7.36
CA ALA A 83 -35.37 6.44 -6.99
C ALA A 83 -34.13 6.61 -6.10
N GLY A 84 -33.68 5.52 -5.46
CA GLY A 84 -32.45 5.47 -4.68
C GLY A 84 -32.49 6.38 -3.45
N PRO A 85 -33.34 6.09 -2.45
CA PRO A 85 -33.32 6.80 -1.18
C PRO A 85 -31.94 6.63 -0.55
N SER A 86 -31.40 7.72 -0.04
CA SER A 86 -30.10 7.77 0.59
C SER A 86 -30.21 8.55 1.90
N TRP A 87 -29.63 7.98 2.95
CA TRP A 87 -29.53 8.58 4.28
C TRP A 87 -28.12 8.42 4.88
N GLN A 88 -27.16 7.91 4.08
CA GLN A 88 -25.76 7.75 4.46
C GLN A 88 -24.86 8.45 3.46
N ARG A 89 -23.85 9.18 3.97
CA ARG A 89 -22.83 9.83 3.14
C ARG A 89 -21.52 9.05 3.26
N SER A 90 -20.89 8.79 2.12
CA SER A 90 -19.55 8.20 2.04
C SER A 90 -18.57 9.20 1.45
N VAL A 91 -17.35 9.21 1.99
CA VAL A 91 -16.26 10.04 1.48
C VAL A 91 -15.52 9.22 0.43
N GLN A 92 -15.66 9.59 -0.85
CA GLN A 92 -14.89 8.92 -1.90
C GLN A 92 -13.59 9.69 -2.18
N PRO A 93 -12.42 9.03 -2.21
CA PRO A 93 -11.17 9.68 -2.58
C PRO A 93 -11.14 9.93 -4.09
N LEU A 94 -11.17 11.19 -4.50
CA LEU A 94 -10.91 11.58 -5.89
C LEU A 94 -9.39 11.54 -6.13
N TRP A 95 -8.95 10.73 -7.10
CA TRP A 95 -7.55 10.66 -7.52
C TRP A 95 -7.17 11.94 -8.26
N GLN A 96 -6.32 12.75 -7.64
CA GLN A 96 -5.77 13.96 -8.23
C GLN A 96 -4.44 13.66 -8.92
N VAL A 97 -4.33 13.98 -10.22
CA VAL A 97 -3.06 13.95 -10.95
C VAL A 97 -2.21 15.12 -10.46
N ARG A 98 -1.29 14.84 -9.54
CA ARG A 98 -0.31 15.79 -9.03
C ARG A 98 0.90 15.77 -9.95
N MET A 99 1.32 16.93 -10.43
CA MET A 99 2.48 17.01 -11.32
C MET A 99 3.72 16.43 -10.61
N PRO A 100 4.43 15.48 -11.24
CA PRO A 100 5.68 14.94 -10.71
C PRO A 100 6.79 15.99 -10.73
N LEU A 101 7.81 15.79 -9.89
CA LEU A 101 9.01 16.62 -9.82
C LEU A 101 10.24 15.75 -10.02
N VAL A 102 11.10 16.13 -10.96
CA VAL A 102 12.44 15.57 -11.08
C VAL A 102 13.47 16.61 -10.65
N VAL A 103 14.24 16.27 -9.64
CA VAL A 103 15.34 17.10 -9.14
C VAL A 103 16.63 16.69 -9.82
N ALA A 104 17.34 17.64 -10.41
CA ALA A 104 18.65 17.49 -11.02
C ALA A 104 19.70 18.26 -10.22
N LEU A 105 20.58 17.56 -9.51
CA LEU A 105 21.64 18.16 -8.70
C LEU A 105 23.00 18.09 -9.42
N ASP A 106 23.65 19.25 -9.58
CA ASP A 106 25.03 19.30 -10.05
C ASP A 106 26.00 18.76 -8.99
N LEU A 107 26.79 17.76 -9.37
CA LEU A 107 27.87 17.18 -8.58
C LEU A 107 29.25 17.41 -9.23
N SER A 108 29.36 18.39 -10.14
CA SER A 108 30.64 18.89 -10.65
C SER A 108 31.51 19.46 -9.51
N GLY A 109 32.82 19.59 -9.74
CA GLY A 109 33.79 19.98 -8.71
C GLY A 109 33.48 21.33 -8.03
N GLY A 110 32.78 22.23 -8.72
CA GLY A 110 32.32 23.51 -8.16
C GLY A 110 31.39 23.39 -6.96
N ILE A 111 30.70 22.24 -6.79
CA ILE A 111 29.83 21.97 -5.64
C ILE A 111 30.60 21.84 -4.31
N ALA A 112 31.93 21.63 -4.37
CA ALA A 112 32.79 21.54 -3.20
C ALA A 112 33.17 22.91 -2.62
N ALA A 113 32.82 24.02 -3.29
CA ALA A 113 33.11 25.36 -2.83
C ALA A 113 32.40 25.69 -1.48
N SER A 114 33.05 26.55 -0.69
CA SER A 114 32.66 26.89 0.70
C SER A 114 32.08 28.31 0.85
N ASP A 115 31.65 28.94 -0.23
CA ASP A 115 30.98 30.25 -0.21
C ASP A 115 29.60 30.24 0.46
N LEU A 116 28.99 29.05 0.59
CA LEU A 116 27.82 28.81 1.42
C LEU A 116 28.20 27.91 2.59
N PRO A 117 28.16 28.37 3.85
CA PRO A 117 28.53 27.55 5.01
C PRO A 117 27.55 26.39 5.21
N PRO A 118 28.00 25.15 5.53
CA PRO A 118 29.40 24.72 5.59
C PRO A 118 30.01 24.39 4.22
N SER A 119 29.20 23.96 3.24
CA SER A 119 29.60 23.86 1.82
C SER A 119 28.35 23.93 0.93
N ARG A 120 28.52 24.21 -0.37
CA ARG A 120 27.38 24.18 -1.32
C ARG A 120 26.70 22.82 -1.34
N LEU A 121 27.46 21.73 -1.35
CA LEU A 121 26.91 20.38 -1.30
C LEU A 121 26.08 20.12 -0.04
N ALA A 122 26.58 20.53 1.14
CA ALA A 122 25.84 20.37 2.39
C ALA A 122 24.54 21.17 2.39
N GLN A 123 24.58 22.40 1.86
CA GLN A 123 23.40 23.23 1.70
C GLN A 123 22.41 22.66 0.67
N ALA A 124 22.90 22.09 -0.43
CA ALA A 124 22.06 21.42 -1.42
C ALA A 124 21.36 20.20 -0.80
N ARG A 125 22.09 19.32 -0.10
CA ARG A 125 21.51 18.17 0.60
C ARG A 125 20.46 18.58 1.65
N ALA A 126 20.77 19.57 2.49
CA ALA A 126 19.82 20.10 3.48
C ALA A 126 18.56 20.67 2.83
N THR A 127 18.73 21.41 1.73
CA THR A 127 17.61 21.98 0.96
C THR A 127 16.76 20.90 0.31
N LEU A 128 17.38 19.87 -0.27
CA LEU A 128 16.66 18.73 -0.84
C LEU A 128 15.93 17.93 0.24
N ALA A 129 16.55 17.69 1.39
CA ALA A 129 15.89 17.05 2.53
C ALA A 129 14.66 17.85 2.98
N SER A 130 14.78 19.17 3.09
CA SER A 130 13.67 20.07 3.42
C SER A 130 12.57 20.04 2.35
N LEU A 131 12.92 20.08 1.06
CA LEU A 131 11.98 19.95 -0.05
C LEU A 131 11.22 18.62 0.03
N LEU A 132 11.91 17.50 0.19
CA LEU A 132 11.30 16.17 0.27
C LEU A 132 10.36 16.02 1.46
N GLN A 133 10.69 16.63 2.61
CA GLN A 133 9.84 16.62 3.80
C GLN A 133 8.62 17.52 3.68
N ARG A 134 8.77 18.71 3.05
CA ARG A 134 7.72 19.72 2.97
C ARG A 134 6.79 19.54 1.77
N ARG A 135 7.24 18.86 0.72
CA ARG A 135 6.47 18.69 -0.52
C ARG A 135 5.25 17.81 -0.29
N SER A 136 4.06 18.37 -0.49
CA SER A 136 2.81 17.68 -0.24
C SER A 136 2.35 16.86 -1.47
N GLY A 137 3.04 15.75 -1.73
CA GLY A 137 2.72 14.72 -2.72
C GLY A 137 3.20 14.98 -4.15
N GLY A 138 2.68 14.18 -5.10
CA GLY A 138 3.24 14.07 -6.45
C GLY A 138 4.54 13.25 -6.44
N ASP A 139 4.79 12.49 -7.50
CA ASP A 139 5.99 11.67 -7.56
C ASP A 139 7.24 12.54 -7.58
N VAL A 140 8.31 12.10 -6.91
CA VAL A 140 9.60 12.76 -6.92
C VAL A 140 10.66 11.80 -7.45
N GLY A 141 11.45 12.28 -8.40
CA GLY A 141 12.68 11.62 -8.87
C GLY A 141 13.91 12.46 -8.53
N LEU A 142 15.05 11.80 -8.37
CA LEU A 142 16.33 12.45 -8.13
C LEU A 142 17.36 11.94 -9.14
N LEU A 143 17.97 12.88 -9.85
CA LEU A 143 19.12 12.64 -10.71
C LEU A 143 20.27 13.55 -10.29
N VAL A 144 21.48 13.09 -10.54
CA VAL A 144 22.72 13.83 -10.35
C VAL A 144 23.48 13.89 -11.65
N TYR A 145 24.26 14.94 -11.85
CA TYR A 145 25.00 15.12 -13.09
C TYR A 145 26.32 15.85 -12.88
N ALA A 146 27.24 15.63 -13.81
CA ALA A 146 28.49 16.37 -13.99
C ALA A 146 28.75 16.41 -15.51
N GLU A 147 29.64 15.54 -16.03
CA GLU A 147 29.80 15.31 -17.48
C GLU A 147 28.58 14.55 -18.08
N GLU A 148 28.03 13.61 -17.31
CA GLU A 148 26.85 12.84 -17.66
C GLU A 148 25.83 12.77 -16.51
N PRO A 149 24.53 12.68 -16.83
CA PRO A 149 23.49 12.51 -15.83
C PRO A 149 23.21 11.03 -15.51
N PHE A 150 22.97 10.77 -14.22
CA PHE A 150 22.56 9.47 -13.69
C PHE A 150 21.37 9.60 -12.75
N VAL A 151 20.46 8.62 -12.81
CA VAL A 151 19.27 8.59 -11.96
C VAL A 151 19.62 7.91 -10.64
N VAL A 152 19.57 8.67 -9.55
CA VAL A 152 19.76 8.17 -8.19
C VAL A 152 18.50 7.44 -7.74
N ALA A 153 17.35 8.12 -7.86
CA ALA A 153 16.05 7.58 -7.52
C ALA A 153 15.06 7.81 -8.68
N PRO A 154 14.39 6.76 -9.17
CA PRO A 154 13.30 6.92 -10.14
C PRO A 154 12.13 7.68 -9.50
N LEU A 155 11.14 8.07 -10.32
CA LEU A 155 9.91 8.68 -9.79
C LEU A 155 9.25 7.74 -8.78
N THR A 156 9.04 8.24 -7.57
CA THR A 156 8.34 7.54 -6.50
C THR A 156 7.42 8.48 -5.75
N SER A 157 6.30 7.97 -5.25
CA SER A 157 5.40 8.70 -4.36
C SER A 157 5.95 8.78 -2.91
N ASP A 158 7.04 8.07 -2.61
CA ASP A 158 7.66 8.01 -1.30
C ASP A 158 8.96 8.84 -1.24
N PRO A 159 8.89 10.11 -0.81
CA PRO A 159 10.07 10.98 -0.71
C PRO A 159 11.05 10.54 0.39
N ALA A 160 10.63 9.73 1.36
CA ALA A 160 11.51 9.25 2.43
C ALA A 160 12.57 8.28 1.87
N ASN A 161 12.19 7.46 0.89
CA ASN A 161 13.13 6.58 0.19
C ASN A 161 14.17 7.36 -0.64
N VAL A 162 13.78 8.48 -1.24
CA VAL A 162 14.72 9.36 -1.96
C VAL A 162 15.71 9.99 -0.97
N ALA A 163 15.24 10.35 0.23
CA ALA A 163 16.06 10.99 1.25
C ALA A 163 17.23 10.10 1.73
N LEU A 164 17.10 8.77 1.67
CA LEU A 164 18.16 7.82 2.06
C LEU A 164 19.46 7.98 1.26
N PHE A 165 19.37 8.49 0.03
CA PHE A 165 20.54 8.65 -0.84
C PHE A 165 21.25 10.00 -0.67
N LEU A 166 20.62 10.98 -0.02
CA LEU A 166 21.13 12.36 0.04
C LEU A 166 22.51 12.44 0.72
N ASP A 167 22.71 11.69 1.80
CA ASP A 167 23.97 11.70 2.56
C ASP A 167 25.13 11.08 1.78
N SER A 168 24.84 10.23 0.80
CA SER A 168 25.81 9.57 -0.07
C SER A 168 26.21 10.39 -1.30
N LEU A 169 25.50 11.48 -1.62
CA LEU A 169 25.74 12.27 -2.84
C LEU A 169 27.03 13.09 -2.76
N SER A 170 28.08 12.72 -3.48
CA SER A 170 29.33 13.49 -3.52
C SER A 170 29.91 13.54 -4.93
N PRO A 171 30.75 14.53 -5.28
CA PRO A 171 31.41 14.54 -6.58
C PRO A 171 32.10 13.20 -6.92
N GLY A 172 32.65 12.54 -5.91
CA GLY A 172 33.32 11.25 -6.08
C GLY A 172 32.41 10.09 -6.49
N ILE A 173 31.08 10.18 -6.46
CA ILE A 173 30.22 9.10 -7.00
C ILE A 173 30.04 9.19 -8.52
N MET A 174 30.38 10.34 -9.12
CA MET A 174 30.20 10.59 -10.54
C MET A 174 31.39 10.05 -11.34
N PRO A 175 31.15 9.26 -12.40
CA PRO A 175 32.20 8.86 -13.35
C PRO A 175 32.54 10.01 -14.31
N GLY A 176 33.70 9.93 -14.96
CA GLY A 176 34.13 10.91 -15.97
C GLY A 176 34.80 12.16 -15.39
N ASP A 177 34.84 13.22 -16.20
CA ASP A 177 35.42 14.51 -15.82
C ASP A 177 34.46 15.32 -14.95
N VAL A 178 34.56 15.11 -13.64
CA VAL A 178 33.81 15.87 -12.62
C VAL A 178 34.30 17.31 -12.49
N ASP A 179 35.52 17.61 -12.94
CA ASP A 179 36.08 18.96 -12.84
C ASP A 179 35.77 19.82 -14.08
N GLY A 180 35.20 19.22 -15.12
CA GLY A 180 34.82 19.87 -16.36
C GLY A 180 33.63 20.83 -16.22
N ALA A 181 33.22 21.38 -17.36
CA ALA A 181 32.02 22.21 -17.41
C ALA A 181 30.77 21.36 -17.17
N SER A 182 29.89 21.83 -16.27
CA SER A 182 28.63 21.17 -15.97
C SER A 182 27.75 21.02 -17.23
N ARG A 183 27.14 19.83 -17.39
CA ARG A 183 26.31 19.44 -18.54
C ARG A 183 24.81 19.45 -18.20
N ALA A 184 24.32 20.60 -17.74
CA ALA A 184 22.90 20.81 -17.47
C ALA A 184 21.98 20.53 -18.66
N ASP A 185 22.47 20.72 -19.89
CA ASP A 185 21.77 20.33 -21.12
C ASP A 185 21.37 18.85 -21.11
N ARG A 186 22.32 17.97 -20.77
CA ARG A 186 22.09 16.53 -20.68
C ARG A 186 21.20 16.19 -19.48
N ALA A 187 21.38 16.87 -18.35
CA ALA A 187 20.58 16.66 -17.15
C ALA A 187 19.08 16.96 -17.39
N ILE A 188 18.78 18.09 -18.05
CA ILE A 188 17.41 18.47 -18.41
C ILE A 188 16.80 17.45 -19.37
N ALA A 189 17.54 17.02 -20.40
CA ALA A 189 17.08 15.99 -21.33
C ALA A 189 16.78 14.67 -20.61
N LYS A 190 17.68 14.22 -19.71
CA LYS A 190 17.48 13.00 -18.92
C LYS A 190 16.29 13.10 -17.97
N ALA A 191 16.05 14.28 -17.39
CA ALA A 191 14.89 14.54 -16.55
C ALA A 191 13.58 14.43 -17.34
N ALA A 192 13.52 15.03 -18.52
CA ALA A 192 12.38 14.94 -19.43
C ALA A 192 12.13 13.49 -19.87
N ASP A 193 13.19 12.74 -20.19
CA ASP A 193 13.08 11.32 -20.52
C ASP A 193 12.54 10.49 -19.35
N LEU A 194 13.00 10.75 -18.13
CA LEU A 194 12.53 10.06 -16.93
C LEU A 194 11.03 10.31 -16.67
N LEU A 195 10.57 11.56 -16.84
CA LEU A 195 9.16 11.94 -16.77
C LEU A 195 8.33 11.22 -17.83
N ARG A 196 8.81 11.21 -19.08
CA ARG A 196 8.13 10.56 -20.21
C ARG A 196 8.04 9.05 -20.05
N GLN A 197 9.11 8.40 -19.61
CA GLN A 197 9.15 6.95 -19.35
C GLN A 197 8.21 6.54 -18.20
N ALA A 198 7.99 7.43 -17.23
CA ALA A 198 7.02 7.23 -16.16
C ALA A 198 5.56 7.51 -16.58
N GLY A 199 5.30 7.86 -17.84
CA GLY A 199 3.96 8.10 -18.38
C GLY A 199 3.38 9.50 -18.11
N HIS A 200 4.20 10.43 -17.63
CA HIS A 200 3.76 11.79 -17.34
C HIS A 200 3.92 12.71 -18.56
N SER A 201 2.82 13.29 -19.02
CA SER A 201 2.79 14.29 -20.11
C SER A 201 3.06 15.73 -19.65
N GLN A 202 3.03 15.96 -18.34
CA GLN A 202 3.33 17.24 -17.69
C GLN A 202 4.14 16.96 -16.42
N GLY A 203 5.04 17.88 -16.06
CA GLY A 203 5.89 17.72 -14.88
C GLY A 203 6.82 18.90 -14.65
N ASP A 204 7.42 18.93 -13.48
CA ASP A 204 8.38 19.94 -13.08
C ASP A 204 9.80 19.34 -13.01
N ILE A 205 10.77 20.08 -13.51
CA ILE A 205 12.19 19.80 -13.41
C ILE A 205 12.82 20.91 -12.57
N LEU A 206 13.48 20.54 -11.48
CA LEU A 206 14.20 21.44 -10.60
C LEU A 206 15.70 21.22 -10.76
N LEU A 207 16.40 22.18 -11.34
CA LEU A 207 17.84 22.16 -11.53
C LEU A 207 18.54 22.89 -10.37
N LEU A 208 19.51 22.27 -9.71
CA LEU A 208 20.36 22.89 -8.70
C LEU A 208 21.76 23.03 -9.30
N GLU A 209 22.20 24.27 -9.52
CA GLU A 209 23.43 24.57 -10.25
C GLU A 209 23.98 25.96 -9.94
N ASP A 210 25.27 26.21 -10.18
CA ASP A 210 25.90 27.53 -10.01
C ASP A 210 25.97 28.35 -11.32
N SER A 211 26.05 27.70 -12.47
CA SER A 211 26.20 28.30 -13.78
C SER A 211 25.77 27.32 -14.87
N ALA A 212 25.18 27.81 -15.97
CA ALA A 212 24.70 26.93 -17.03
C ALA A 212 25.23 27.36 -18.42
N PRO A 213 25.61 26.40 -19.29
CA PRO A 213 26.01 26.71 -20.66
C PRO A 213 24.81 27.12 -21.53
N ALA A 214 25.09 27.75 -22.68
CA ALA A 214 24.04 28.13 -23.63
C ALA A 214 23.22 26.93 -24.17
N SER A 215 23.83 25.73 -24.22
CA SER A 215 23.14 24.49 -24.58
C SER A 215 22.03 24.13 -23.60
N ALA A 216 22.16 24.48 -22.31
CA ALA A 216 21.12 24.23 -21.31
C ALA A 216 19.85 25.06 -21.58
N VAL A 217 19.99 26.25 -22.17
CA VAL A 217 18.85 27.08 -22.59
C VAL A 217 18.05 26.41 -23.72
N ALA A 218 18.75 25.77 -24.67
CA ALA A 218 18.10 25.00 -25.72
C ALA A 218 17.38 23.78 -25.15
N ALA A 219 18.06 22.99 -24.30
CA ALA A 219 17.46 21.84 -23.64
C ALA A 219 16.23 22.20 -22.78
N ALA A 220 16.28 23.33 -22.07
CA ALA A 220 15.13 23.83 -21.31
C ALA A 220 13.95 24.21 -22.20
N ARG A 221 14.20 24.83 -23.36
CA ARG A 221 13.17 25.13 -24.35
C ARG A 221 12.54 23.86 -24.91
N ASP A 222 13.34 22.85 -25.20
CA ASP A 222 12.87 21.56 -25.71
C ASP A 222 12.03 20.80 -24.67
N ALA A 223 12.43 20.86 -23.39
CA ALA A 223 11.65 20.31 -22.28
C ALA A 223 10.31 21.06 -22.12
N ALA A 224 10.31 22.40 -22.21
CA ALA A 224 9.10 23.20 -22.17
C ALA A 224 8.13 22.91 -23.32
N ALA A 225 8.66 22.69 -24.54
CA ALA A 225 7.85 22.29 -25.69
C ALA A 225 7.20 20.91 -25.50
N GLN A 226 7.81 20.03 -24.70
CA GLN A 226 7.26 18.71 -24.32
C GLN A 226 6.26 18.76 -23.15
N GLY A 227 6.02 19.94 -22.55
CA GLY A 227 5.12 20.09 -21.40
C GLY A 227 5.80 20.01 -20.03
N TYR A 228 7.14 20.00 -19.99
CA TYR A 228 7.92 19.97 -18.75
C TYR A 228 8.49 21.34 -18.41
N ARG A 229 8.18 21.85 -17.21
CA ARG A 229 8.67 23.15 -16.75
C ARG A 229 10.05 23.00 -16.11
N VAL A 230 11.04 23.81 -16.50
CA VAL A 230 12.39 23.78 -15.92
C VAL A 230 12.62 24.99 -15.04
N SER A 231 12.66 24.78 -13.72
CA SER A 231 12.98 25.81 -12.73
C SER A 231 14.40 25.60 -12.20
N VAL A 232 15.06 26.68 -11.79
CA VAL A 232 16.49 26.66 -11.43
C VAL A 232 16.69 27.27 -10.05
N LEU A 233 17.37 26.53 -9.18
CA LEU A 233 17.81 26.97 -7.87
C LEU A 233 19.32 27.21 -7.90
N GLY A 234 19.72 28.47 -7.80
CA GLY A 234 21.12 28.88 -7.89
C GLY A 234 21.92 28.53 -6.63
N LEU A 235 22.97 27.73 -6.78
CA LEU A 235 23.88 27.35 -5.69
C LEU A 235 25.12 28.26 -5.67
N GLY A 236 25.44 28.79 -4.50
CA GLY A 236 26.61 29.65 -4.29
C GLY A 236 26.29 31.14 -4.20
N THR A 237 27.34 31.95 -4.23
CA THR A 237 27.29 33.42 -4.18
C THR A 237 27.97 34.02 -5.41
N ALA A 238 27.65 35.27 -5.74
CA ALA A 238 28.30 35.98 -6.85
C ALA A 238 29.79 36.24 -6.60
N ALA A 239 30.20 36.36 -5.33
CA ALA A 239 31.61 36.46 -4.96
C ALA A 239 32.36 35.15 -5.24
N GLY A 240 31.67 34.02 -5.11
CA GLY A 240 32.23 32.69 -5.30
C GLY A 240 33.21 32.27 -4.21
N ALA A 241 33.81 31.10 -4.38
CA ALA A 241 34.90 30.63 -3.53
C ALA A 241 35.86 29.73 -4.33
N PRO A 242 37.13 29.65 -3.91
CA PRO A 242 38.06 28.68 -4.45
C PRO A 242 37.67 27.25 -4.04
N TRP A 243 37.93 26.30 -4.93
CA TRP A 243 37.81 24.87 -4.67
C TRP A 243 39.01 24.15 -5.30
N ARG A 244 39.34 22.96 -4.78
CA ARG A 244 40.48 22.18 -5.26
C ARG A 244 39.98 21.07 -6.17
N ASP A 245 40.54 21.02 -7.38
CA ASP A 245 40.22 19.98 -8.35
C ASP A 245 40.91 18.64 -8.05
N THR A 246 40.55 17.60 -8.80
CA THR A 246 41.12 16.26 -8.61
C THR A 246 42.63 16.20 -8.88
N THR A 247 43.17 17.15 -9.65
CA THR A 247 44.62 17.30 -9.91
C THR A 247 45.35 18.13 -8.85
N GLY A 248 44.63 18.68 -7.86
CA GLY A 248 45.16 19.52 -6.80
C GLY A 248 45.29 21.01 -7.14
N ARG A 249 44.88 21.45 -8.33
CA ARG A 249 44.87 22.87 -8.71
C ARG A 249 43.68 23.58 -8.08
N ILE A 250 43.88 24.87 -7.78
CA ILE A 250 42.83 25.71 -7.22
C ILE A 250 42.06 26.34 -8.39
N ARG A 251 40.76 26.08 -8.43
CA ARG A 251 39.81 26.72 -9.35
C ARG A 251 38.85 27.60 -8.55
N HIS A 252 38.13 28.47 -9.25
CA HIS A 252 37.17 29.39 -8.63
C HIS A 252 35.77 29.11 -9.18
N ALA A 253 34.80 28.91 -8.28
CA ALA A 253 33.40 28.72 -8.66
C ALA A 253 32.59 29.92 -8.17
N ALA A 254 31.85 30.57 -9.06
CA ALA A 254 30.99 31.72 -8.74
C ALA A 254 29.60 31.50 -9.35
N LEU A 255 28.58 31.91 -8.61
CA LEU A 255 27.20 31.88 -9.10
C LEU A 255 27.08 32.83 -10.30
N ALA A 256 26.48 32.36 -11.40
CA ALA A 256 26.21 33.12 -12.61
C ALA A 256 24.69 33.31 -12.83
N PRO A 257 24.00 34.19 -12.08
CA PRO A 257 22.54 34.31 -12.10
C PRO A 257 21.94 34.59 -13.48
N ALA A 258 22.65 35.32 -14.34
CA ALA A 258 22.16 35.66 -15.69
C ALA A 258 21.97 34.41 -16.55
N SER A 259 22.92 33.46 -16.50
CA SER A 259 22.82 32.19 -17.23
C SER A 259 21.66 31.33 -16.74
N LEU A 260 21.52 31.20 -15.41
CA LEU A 260 20.48 30.40 -14.77
C LEU A 260 19.08 30.98 -15.01
N ARG A 261 18.93 32.31 -15.00
CA ARG A 261 17.67 32.99 -15.36
C ARG A 261 17.29 32.73 -16.81
N ALA A 262 18.27 32.66 -17.73
CA ALA A 262 17.99 32.37 -19.14
C ALA A 262 17.45 30.93 -19.31
N VAL A 263 18.03 29.95 -18.60
CA VAL A 263 17.54 28.56 -18.58
C VAL A 263 16.11 28.50 -18.02
N ALA A 264 15.88 29.08 -16.84
CA ALA A 264 14.55 29.10 -16.22
C ALA A 264 13.49 29.75 -17.13
N LYS A 265 13.83 30.89 -17.76
CA LYS A 265 12.93 31.57 -18.69
C LYS A 265 12.62 30.72 -19.92
N ALA A 266 13.61 30.06 -20.51
CA ALA A 266 13.41 29.17 -21.65
C ALA A 266 12.57 27.94 -21.30
N GLY A 267 12.67 27.46 -20.06
CA GLY A 267 11.92 26.34 -19.52
C GLY A 267 10.53 26.67 -18.98
N ASN A 268 10.00 27.89 -19.18
CA ASN A 268 8.77 28.39 -18.53
C ASN A 268 8.78 28.28 -16.98
N GLY A 269 9.97 28.21 -16.40
CA GLY A 269 10.23 28.07 -14.97
C GLY A 269 10.43 29.37 -14.23
N ALA A 270 10.84 29.23 -12.97
CA ALA A 270 11.32 30.34 -12.16
C ALA A 270 12.79 30.13 -11.79
N TYR A 271 13.48 31.22 -11.47
CA TYR A 271 14.82 31.21 -10.91
C TYR A 271 14.78 31.78 -9.49
N ALA A 272 15.42 31.10 -8.55
CA ALA A 272 15.65 31.60 -7.20
C ALA A 272 17.09 31.27 -6.78
N PRO A 273 17.81 32.17 -6.07
CA PRO A 273 19.03 31.79 -5.39
C PRO A 273 18.70 30.91 -4.17
N LEU A 274 19.67 30.12 -3.69
CA LEU A 274 19.51 29.30 -2.48
C LEU A 274 19.33 30.13 -1.20
N GLN A 275 19.69 31.43 -1.22
CA GLN A 275 19.57 32.30 -0.04
C GLN A 275 18.09 32.44 0.40
N GLY A 276 17.79 31.96 1.61
CA GLY A 276 16.42 31.94 2.17
C GLY A 276 15.64 30.68 1.77
N ASP A 277 14.32 30.79 1.66
CA ASP A 277 13.45 29.68 1.24
C ASP A 277 13.25 29.69 -0.29
N GLY A 278 14.34 29.60 -1.04
CA GLY A 278 14.33 29.66 -2.50
C GLY A 278 13.44 28.58 -3.14
N VAL A 279 13.33 27.42 -2.50
CA VAL A 279 12.45 26.32 -2.92
C VAL A 279 10.98 26.73 -2.91
N ALA A 280 10.52 27.44 -1.87
CA ALA A 280 9.15 27.95 -1.81
C ALA A 280 8.88 28.96 -2.93
N ALA A 281 9.84 29.84 -3.22
CA ALA A 281 9.71 30.86 -4.27
C ALA A 281 9.56 30.25 -5.68
N LEU A 282 10.06 29.03 -5.91
CA LEU A 282 9.93 28.34 -7.20
C LEU A 282 8.56 27.68 -7.41
N GLY A 283 7.74 27.58 -6.36
CA GLY A 283 6.43 26.93 -6.41
C GLY A 283 6.51 25.40 -6.59
N VAL A 284 7.60 24.78 -6.13
CA VAL A 284 7.83 23.33 -6.23
C VAL A 284 7.43 22.55 -4.98
N LEU A 285 7.01 23.23 -3.91
CA LEU A 285 6.54 22.57 -2.67
C LEU A 285 5.11 22.04 -2.79
N GLU A 286 4.26 22.76 -3.49
CA GLU A 286 2.90 22.32 -3.78
C GLU A 286 2.84 21.84 -5.23
N PRO A 287 2.47 20.57 -5.49
CA PRO A 287 2.28 20.10 -6.84
C PRO A 287 1.20 20.93 -7.51
N ARG A 288 1.55 21.57 -8.63
CA ARG A 288 0.52 22.24 -9.43
C ARG A 288 -0.51 21.21 -9.86
N GLN A 289 -1.78 21.62 -9.82
CA GLN A 289 -2.85 20.84 -10.39
C GLN A 289 -2.74 20.95 -11.91
N GLY A 290 -2.63 19.83 -12.61
CA GLY A 290 -2.76 19.82 -14.07
C GLY A 290 -4.13 20.37 -14.46
N ASN A 291 -4.24 20.98 -15.65
CA ASN A 291 -5.53 21.41 -16.20
C ASN A 291 -6.55 20.27 -16.37
N GLY A 292 -6.17 19.01 -16.10
CA GLY A 292 -7.09 17.90 -15.87
C GLY A 292 -7.72 18.02 -14.49
N GLY A 293 -8.86 18.71 -14.42
CA GLY A 293 -9.60 18.95 -13.19
C GLY A 293 -9.86 17.68 -12.38
N ALA A 294 -9.27 17.63 -11.20
CA ALA A 294 -9.86 17.00 -10.05
C ALA A 294 -9.39 17.84 -8.88
N THR A 295 -10.30 18.40 -8.12
CA THR A 295 -10.01 19.15 -6.89
C THR A 295 -9.85 18.13 -5.76
N ARG A 296 -8.98 18.39 -4.78
CA ARG A 296 -8.86 17.59 -3.54
C ARG A 296 -10.04 17.89 -2.63
N GLY A 297 -11.23 17.58 -3.11
CA GLY A 297 -12.45 17.60 -2.34
C GLY A 297 -12.70 16.20 -1.80
N GLN A 298 -12.99 16.11 -0.50
CA GLN A 298 -13.85 15.04 -0.02
C GLN A 298 -15.21 15.24 -0.70
N ALA A 299 -15.42 14.60 -1.85
CA ALA A 299 -16.75 14.57 -2.43
C ALA A 299 -17.59 13.66 -1.53
N GLN A 300 -18.46 14.25 -0.73
CA GLN A 300 -19.47 13.51 0.01
C GLN A 300 -20.46 12.96 -1.02
N ALA A 301 -20.36 11.68 -1.32
CA ALA A 301 -21.31 10.98 -2.18
C ALA A 301 -22.36 10.30 -1.31
N TRP A 302 -23.64 10.59 -1.58
CA TRP A 302 -24.78 9.90 -1.02
C TRP A 302 -24.78 8.43 -1.48
N LEU A 303 -24.86 7.49 -0.54
CA LEU A 303 -24.86 6.07 -0.85
C LEU A 303 -26.28 5.60 -1.14
N ASP A 304 -26.50 4.89 -2.25
CA ASP A 304 -27.83 4.37 -2.58
C ASP A 304 -28.24 3.29 -1.57
N GLN A 305 -29.34 3.53 -0.85
CA GLN A 305 -29.91 2.60 0.12
C GLN A 305 -31.28 2.03 -0.34
N GLY A 306 -31.65 2.25 -1.59
CA GLY A 306 -32.89 1.74 -2.19
C GLY A 306 -32.97 0.22 -2.22
N TYR A 307 -31.83 -0.48 -2.15
CA TYR A 307 -31.77 -1.93 -2.15
C TYR A 307 -32.52 -2.59 -0.96
N TRP A 308 -32.69 -1.89 0.17
CA TRP A 308 -33.48 -2.40 1.30
C TRP A 308 -34.96 -2.62 0.93
N LEU A 309 -35.49 -1.83 0.00
CA LEU A 309 -36.86 -1.93 -0.47
C LEU A 309 -37.07 -3.13 -1.42
N LEU A 310 -35.99 -3.75 -1.91
CA LEU A 310 -36.07 -4.98 -2.71
C LEU A 310 -36.51 -6.17 -1.87
N LEU A 311 -36.20 -6.22 -0.57
CA LEU A 311 -36.60 -7.33 0.31
C LEU A 311 -38.13 -7.46 0.45
N PRO A 312 -38.89 -6.42 0.86
CA PRO A 312 -40.34 -6.50 0.91
C PRO A 312 -40.97 -6.66 -0.49
N LEU A 313 -40.34 -6.10 -1.53
CA LEU A 313 -40.77 -6.30 -2.92
C LEU A 313 -40.68 -7.77 -3.34
N LEU A 314 -39.55 -8.42 -3.08
CA LEU A 314 -39.33 -9.84 -3.38
C LEU A 314 -40.33 -10.72 -2.63
N LEU A 315 -40.61 -10.43 -1.36
CA LEU A 315 -41.61 -11.14 -0.57
C LEU A 315 -43.00 -11.02 -1.22
N LEU A 316 -43.40 -9.82 -1.61
CA LEU A 316 -44.69 -9.57 -2.22
C LEU A 316 -44.81 -10.28 -3.58
N VAL A 317 -43.76 -10.22 -4.40
CA VAL A 317 -43.69 -10.93 -5.68
C VAL A 317 -43.78 -12.44 -5.48
N ALA A 318 -43.08 -13.01 -4.47
CA ALA A 318 -43.16 -14.43 -4.15
C ALA A 318 -44.59 -14.90 -3.83
N PHE A 319 -45.38 -14.09 -3.11
CA PHE A 319 -46.79 -14.38 -2.84
C PHE A 319 -47.70 -14.21 -4.07
N ALA A 320 -47.29 -13.43 -5.08
CA ALA A 320 -48.02 -13.30 -6.34
C ALA A 320 -47.93 -14.56 -7.23
N PHE A 321 -46.88 -15.38 -7.07
CA PHE A 321 -46.71 -16.69 -7.74
C PHE A 321 -47.57 -17.79 -7.10
N ARG A 322 -48.87 -17.50 -6.89
CA ARG A 322 -49.84 -18.38 -6.22
C ARG A 322 -50.31 -19.54 -7.13
N ARG A 323 -49.36 -20.39 -7.52
CA ARG A 323 -49.53 -21.81 -7.89
C ARG A 323 -48.50 -22.66 -7.12
N GLY A 324 -48.49 -22.53 -5.79
CA GLY A 324 -47.89 -23.50 -4.85
C GLY A 324 -46.37 -23.57 -4.73
N GLY A 325 -45.59 -23.07 -5.70
CA GLY A 325 -44.13 -23.26 -5.71
C GLY A 325 -43.37 -22.50 -4.61
N ALA A 326 -43.77 -21.26 -4.30
CA ALA A 326 -43.04 -20.41 -3.34
C ALA A 326 -43.16 -20.91 -1.89
N LEU A 327 -44.33 -21.47 -1.53
CA LEU A 327 -44.56 -22.05 -0.20
C LEU A 327 -43.78 -23.36 -0.03
N GLY A 328 -43.65 -24.15 -1.11
CA GLY A 328 -42.77 -25.31 -1.16
C GLY A 328 -41.29 -24.95 -1.04
N LEU A 329 -40.85 -23.81 -1.58
CA LEU A 329 -39.46 -23.36 -1.48
C LEU A 329 -39.13 -22.83 -0.08
N CYS A 330 -40.06 -22.11 0.56
CA CYS A 330 -39.95 -21.69 1.95
C CYS A 330 -40.04 -22.87 2.94
N LEU A 331 -40.94 -23.84 2.71
CA LEU A 331 -40.98 -25.08 3.51
C LEU A 331 -39.75 -25.96 3.27
N ALA A 332 -39.25 -26.07 2.04
CA ALA A 332 -38.01 -26.79 1.74
C ALA A 332 -36.81 -26.14 2.44
N PHE A 333 -36.79 -24.80 2.54
CA PHE A 333 -35.79 -24.08 3.32
C PHE A 333 -35.93 -24.32 4.83
N ALA A 334 -37.15 -24.43 5.34
CA ALA A 334 -37.44 -24.68 6.76
C ALA A 334 -37.31 -26.16 7.17
N LEU A 335 -37.37 -27.10 6.23
CA LEU A 335 -37.26 -28.55 6.43
C LEU A 335 -35.87 -29.11 6.11
N LEU A 336 -34.93 -28.28 5.64
CA LEU A 336 -33.52 -28.67 5.56
C LEU A 336 -33.04 -29.05 6.96
N PRO A 337 -32.45 -30.25 7.16
CA PRO A 337 -32.02 -30.68 8.48
C PRO A 337 -30.94 -29.72 8.98
N TRP A 338 -31.28 -28.87 9.95
CA TRP A 338 -30.31 -28.18 10.77
C TRP A 338 -29.66 -29.23 11.68
N SER A 339 -28.65 -29.92 11.16
CA SER A 339 -27.72 -30.66 12.00
C SER A 339 -27.15 -29.69 13.04
N PRO A 340 -27.07 -30.05 14.34
CA PRO A 340 -26.43 -29.20 15.32
C PRO A 340 -25.01 -28.93 14.85
N ALA A 341 -24.75 -27.68 14.47
CA ALA A 341 -23.44 -27.23 14.05
C ALA A 341 -22.50 -27.44 15.24
N ARG A 342 -21.64 -28.45 15.15
CA ARG A 342 -20.45 -28.50 15.98
C ARG A 342 -19.61 -27.30 15.58
N ALA A 343 -19.33 -26.42 16.54
CA ALA A 343 -18.40 -25.32 16.36
C ALA A 343 -17.05 -25.89 15.91
N ALA A 344 -16.74 -25.79 14.62
CA ALA A 344 -15.39 -25.91 14.14
C ALA A 344 -14.72 -24.58 14.43
N ASP A 345 -13.83 -24.57 15.42
CA ASP A 345 -12.98 -23.42 15.71
C ASP A 345 -12.31 -22.95 14.41
N GLY A 346 -12.64 -21.73 13.98
CA GLY A 346 -11.94 -21.05 12.88
C GLY A 346 -12.63 -20.99 11.51
N ILE A 347 -13.89 -21.41 11.36
CA ILE A 347 -14.63 -21.12 10.11
C ILE A 347 -15.23 -19.71 10.17
N ASP A 348 -14.57 -18.76 9.51
CA ASP A 348 -15.10 -17.44 9.22
C ASP A 348 -16.03 -17.55 8.00
N TRP A 349 -17.35 -17.60 8.23
CA TRP A 349 -18.40 -17.78 7.21
C TRP A 349 -18.37 -16.75 6.07
N TRP A 350 -17.66 -15.65 6.28
CA TRP A 350 -17.55 -14.53 5.35
C TRP A 350 -16.27 -14.56 4.52
N ARG A 351 -15.34 -15.49 4.80
CA ARG A 351 -14.09 -15.63 4.05
C ARG A 351 -14.09 -16.90 3.24
N ARG A 352 -13.74 -16.76 1.96
CA ARG A 352 -13.50 -17.91 1.07
C ARG A 352 -12.22 -18.64 1.48
N ALA A 353 -12.10 -19.91 1.08
CA ALA A 353 -10.96 -20.77 1.43
C ALA A 353 -9.59 -20.20 0.96
N ASP A 354 -9.55 -19.53 -0.18
CA ASP A 354 -8.38 -18.81 -0.70
C ASP A 354 -7.96 -17.65 0.23
N GLN A 355 -8.93 -16.87 0.72
CA GLN A 355 -8.68 -15.75 1.64
C GLN A 355 -8.19 -16.23 3.00
N GLN A 356 -8.72 -17.36 3.49
CA GLN A 356 -8.25 -17.98 4.73
C GLN A 356 -6.83 -18.54 4.58
N ALA A 357 -6.53 -19.21 3.46
CA ALA A 357 -5.19 -19.71 3.17
C ALA A 357 -4.17 -18.55 3.05
N HIS A 358 -4.52 -17.46 2.38
CA HIS A 358 -3.67 -16.27 2.27
C HIS A 358 -3.43 -15.61 3.64
N ALA A 359 -4.47 -15.49 4.48
CA ALA A 359 -4.32 -14.95 5.83
C ALA A 359 -3.38 -15.82 6.69
N ARG A 360 -3.49 -17.15 6.57
CA ARG A 360 -2.58 -18.10 7.26
C ARG A 360 -1.16 -18.03 6.72
N LEU A 361 -0.97 -17.85 5.42
CA LEU A 361 0.35 -17.61 4.81
C LEU A 361 1.01 -16.36 5.39
N ALA A 362 0.28 -15.24 5.41
CA ALA A 362 0.76 -13.97 5.95
C ALA A 362 1.08 -14.06 7.46
N ALA A 363 0.19 -14.65 8.24
CA ALA A 363 0.40 -14.84 9.69
C ALA A 363 1.63 -15.71 9.97
N GLY A 364 1.86 -16.76 9.18
CA GLY A 364 3.07 -17.58 9.29
C GLY A 364 4.33 -16.81 8.91
N ALA A 365 4.28 -15.94 7.88
CA ALA A 365 5.39 -15.10 7.48
C ALA A 365 5.75 -14.06 8.56
N ASP A 366 4.74 -13.48 9.22
CA ASP A 366 4.93 -12.60 10.37
C ASP A 366 5.58 -13.34 11.55
N ALA A 367 5.08 -14.54 11.87
CA ALA A 367 5.68 -15.37 12.92
C ALA A 367 7.14 -15.74 12.61
N TYR A 368 7.45 -16.04 11.34
CA TYR A 368 8.80 -16.33 10.87
C TYR A 368 9.74 -15.12 11.03
N ARG A 369 9.30 -13.92 10.60
CA ARG A 369 10.08 -12.67 10.78
C ARG A 369 10.38 -12.37 12.25
N GLN A 370 9.48 -12.77 13.14
CA GLN A 370 9.62 -12.61 14.59
C GLN A 370 10.41 -13.76 15.26
N GLY A 371 10.97 -14.69 14.47
CA GLY A 371 11.77 -15.81 14.98
C GLY A 371 10.97 -16.93 15.65
N ARG A 372 9.63 -16.90 15.56
CA ARG A 372 8.73 -17.90 16.16
C ARG A 372 8.43 -19.02 15.15
N TYR A 373 9.45 -19.80 14.81
CA TYR A 373 9.38 -20.78 13.72
C TYR A 373 8.35 -21.89 13.93
N ASP A 374 8.12 -22.36 15.17
CA ASP A 374 7.08 -23.36 15.46
C ASP A 374 5.65 -22.83 15.27
N GLN A 375 5.44 -21.52 15.47
CA GLN A 375 4.15 -20.89 15.18
C GLN A 375 3.96 -20.71 13.67
N ALA A 376 5.03 -20.35 12.96
CA ALA A 376 5.02 -20.28 11.50
C ALA A 376 4.70 -21.65 10.87
N LEU A 377 5.32 -22.73 11.36
CA LEU A 377 5.03 -24.09 10.92
C LEU A 377 3.57 -24.49 11.13
N ARG A 378 2.99 -24.16 12.30
CA ARG A 378 1.57 -24.41 12.59
C ARG A 378 0.64 -23.62 11.66
N ALA A 379 0.97 -22.35 11.39
CA ALA A 379 0.19 -21.51 10.48
C ALA A 379 0.17 -22.08 9.05
N TRP A 380 1.32 -22.54 8.56
CA TRP A 380 1.49 -23.12 7.22
C TRP A 380 1.14 -24.60 7.10
N ASP A 381 0.79 -25.27 8.20
CA ASP A 381 0.48 -26.69 8.16
C ASP A 381 -0.81 -26.96 7.38
N GLY A 382 -0.75 -27.94 6.47
CA GLY A 382 -1.84 -28.29 5.57
C GLY A 382 -2.18 -27.25 4.47
N LEU A 383 -1.42 -26.14 4.34
CA LEU A 383 -1.66 -25.19 3.25
C LEU A 383 -1.14 -25.74 1.90
N PRO A 384 -1.93 -25.60 0.82
CA PRO A 384 -1.49 -26.01 -0.52
C PRO A 384 -0.54 -24.98 -1.13
N GLY A 385 0.29 -25.41 -2.09
CA GLY A 385 1.10 -24.53 -2.93
C GLY A 385 2.61 -24.56 -2.64
N ALA A 386 3.39 -24.25 -3.67
CA ALA A 386 4.85 -24.29 -3.63
C ALA A 386 5.43 -23.30 -2.61
N GLU A 387 4.82 -22.11 -2.49
CA GLU A 387 5.25 -21.07 -1.54
C GLU A 387 5.11 -21.51 -0.08
N ALA A 388 3.99 -22.15 0.28
CA ALA A 388 3.79 -22.69 1.62
C ALA A 388 4.83 -23.77 1.96
N ALA A 389 5.10 -24.67 1.01
CA ALA A 389 6.10 -25.72 1.16
C ALA A 389 7.53 -25.16 1.30
N TYR A 390 7.90 -24.18 0.48
CA TYR A 390 9.17 -23.47 0.57
C TYR A 390 9.34 -22.75 1.91
N ASN A 391 8.32 -22.02 2.34
CA ASN A 391 8.32 -21.30 3.62
C ASN A 391 8.44 -22.24 4.82
N ARG A 392 7.78 -23.41 4.78
CA ARG A 392 7.98 -24.48 5.78
C ARG A 392 9.42 -25.00 5.76
N GLY A 393 10.02 -25.20 4.58
CA GLY A 393 11.42 -25.59 4.45
C GLY A 393 12.37 -24.59 5.12
N ASN A 394 12.12 -23.30 4.91
CA ASN A 394 12.86 -22.23 5.56
C ASN A 394 12.70 -22.26 7.09
N ALA A 395 11.51 -22.54 7.61
CA ALA A 395 11.28 -22.66 9.06
C ALA A 395 11.93 -23.89 9.66
N PHE A 396 11.85 -25.05 9.01
CA PHE A 396 12.55 -26.25 9.45
C PHE A 396 14.07 -26.06 9.45
N ALA A 397 14.63 -25.42 8.43
CA ALA A 397 16.06 -25.12 8.35
C ALA A 397 16.52 -24.21 9.49
N ARG A 398 15.72 -23.19 9.85
CA ARG A 398 16.01 -22.32 11.01
C ARG A 398 15.91 -23.02 12.36
N LEU A 399 15.14 -24.10 12.44
CA LEU A 399 15.02 -24.97 13.61
C LEU A 399 16.09 -26.08 13.64
N GLY A 400 17.00 -26.14 12.66
CA GLY A 400 18.01 -27.21 12.55
C GLY A 400 17.44 -28.56 12.11
N ARG A 401 16.17 -28.61 11.73
CA ARG A 401 15.44 -29.81 11.28
C ARG A 401 15.68 -30.03 9.78
N TYR A 402 16.93 -30.32 9.44
CA TYR A 402 17.39 -30.38 8.06
C TYR A 402 16.71 -31.46 7.20
N PRO A 403 16.42 -32.67 7.69
CA PRO A 403 15.67 -33.67 6.91
C PRO A 403 14.28 -33.17 6.49
N GLU A 404 13.53 -32.58 7.42
CA GLU A 404 12.19 -32.04 7.15
C GLU A 404 12.25 -30.79 6.25
N ALA A 405 13.32 -30.00 6.36
CA ALA A 405 13.56 -28.88 5.46
C ALA A 405 13.75 -29.35 4.01
N LEU A 406 14.55 -30.41 3.79
CA LEU A 406 14.76 -30.98 2.47
C LEU A 406 13.47 -31.52 1.86
N GLU A 407 12.67 -32.26 2.63
CA GLU A 407 11.36 -32.74 2.16
C GLU A 407 10.44 -31.60 1.75
N ALA A 408 10.42 -30.51 2.53
CA ALA A 408 9.58 -29.36 2.25
C ALA A 408 10.03 -28.60 0.99
N TYR A 409 11.34 -28.43 0.78
CA TYR A 409 11.86 -27.87 -0.48
C TYR A 409 11.62 -28.79 -1.68
N GLU A 410 11.71 -30.11 -1.50
CA GLU A 410 11.40 -31.06 -2.57
C GLU A 410 9.93 -31.03 -2.96
N ARG A 411 8.99 -30.93 -2.00
CA ARG A 411 7.58 -30.67 -2.29
C ARG A 411 7.36 -29.35 -3.02
N ALA A 412 8.06 -28.29 -2.62
CA ALA A 412 7.99 -27.00 -3.30
C ALA A 412 8.43 -27.10 -4.77
N LEU A 413 9.54 -27.81 -5.02
CA LEU A 413 10.08 -28.01 -6.36
C LEU A 413 9.27 -29.01 -7.21
N GLN A 414 8.57 -29.97 -6.60
CA GLN A 414 7.60 -30.80 -7.33
C GLN A 414 6.42 -29.96 -7.83
N MET A 415 5.96 -28.99 -7.04
CA MET A 415 4.88 -28.07 -7.44
C MET A 415 5.37 -26.97 -8.39
N GLN A 416 6.59 -26.47 -8.21
CA GLN A 416 7.21 -25.43 -9.03
C GLN A 416 8.70 -25.75 -9.30
N PRO A 417 9.01 -26.51 -10.36
CA PRO A 417 10.38 -26.99 -10.64
C PRO A 417 11.44 -25.89 -10.81
N GLY A 418 11.04 -24.68 -11.24
CA GLY A 418 11.92 -23.54 -11.48
C GLY A 418 12.08 -22.57 -10.31
N MET A 419 11.69 -22.95 -9.09
CA MET A 419 11.78 -22.07 -7.92
C MET A 419 13.25 -21.93 -7.45
N ALA A 420 13.96 -20.94 -8.00
CA ALA A 420 15.39 -20.70 -7.77
C ALA A 420 15.76 -20.68 -6.27
N ASP A 421 14.95 -20.00 -5.46
CA ASP A 421 15.19 -19.89 -4.02
C ASP A 421 15.09 -21.25 -3.29
N ALA A 422 14.15 -22.11 -3.69
CA ALA A 422 14.02 -23.45 -3.12
C ALA A 422 15.17 -24.36 -3.56
N ILE A 423 15.70 -24.19 -4.77
CA ILE A 423 16.91 -24.92 -5.23
C ILE A 423 18.11 -24.51 -4.39
N ALA A 424 18.37 -23.21 -4.28
CA ALA A 424 19.49 -22.66 -3.53
C ALA A 424 19.43 -23.03 -2.04
N ASN A 425 18.26 -22.90 -1.41
CA ASN A 425 18.12 -23.21 0.02
C ASN A 425 18.21 -24.72 0.29
N ARG A 426 17.71 -25.57 -0.61
CA ARG A 426 17.88 -27.02 -0.50
C ARG A 426 19.35 -27.43 -0.60
N GLU A 427 20.09 -26.84 -1.54
CA GLU A 427 21.53 -27.08 -1.68
C GLU A 427 22.31 -26.63 -0.45
N ALA A 428 22.01 -25.43 0.08
CA ALA A 428 22.61 -24.95 1.32
C ALA A 428 22.35 -25.89 2.51
N VAL A 429 21.12 -26.44 2.63
CA VAL A 429 20.80 -27.42 3.66
C VAL A 429 21.54 -28.75 3.45
N ARG A 430 21.67 -29.24 2.20
CA ARG A 430 22.46 -30.46 1.91
C ARG A 430 23.94 -30.28 2.26
N GLU A 431 24.51 -29.12 1.95
CA GLU A 431 25.88 -28.80 2.34
C GLU A 431 26.06 -28.71 3.85
N ALA A 432 25.11 -28.08 4.56
CA ALA A 432 25.11 -28.02 6.01
C ALA A 432 25.08 -29.42 6.63
N MET A 433 24.27 -30.33 6.09
CA MET A 433 24.24 -31.74 6.52
C MET A 433 25.54 -32.49 6.21
N ARG A 434 26.21 -32.20 5.09
CA ARG A 434 27.51 -32.82 4.75
C ARG A 434 28.66 -32.34 5.64
N LYS A 435 28.57 -31.11 6.15
CA LYS A 435 29.57 -30.52 7.05
C LYS A 435 29.34 -30.92 8.52
N ALA A 436 28.19 -31.50 8.85
CA ALA A 436 27.93 -32.08 10.17
C ALA A 436 28.60 -33.47 10.29
N PRO A 437 29.28 -33.80 11.41
CA PRO A 437 29.83 -35.14 11.61
C PRO A 437 28.71 -36.19 11.68
N PRO A 438 28.96 -37.45 11.27
CA PRO A 438 27.93 -38.48 11.25
C PRO A 438 27.39 -38.74 12.67
N PRO A 439 26.10 -39.10 12.82
CA PRO A 439 25.56 -39.46 14.11
C PRO A 439 26.27 -40.71 14.62
N GLN A 440 26.95 -40.59 15.77
CA GLN A 440 27.47 -41.75 16.49
C GLN A 440 26.32 -42.68 16.89
N GLY A 441 26.59 -43.97 16.79
CA GLY A 441 25.61 -45.04 16.71
C GLY A 441 24.63 -45.16 17.87
N LYS A 442 23.51 -45.78 17.53
CA LYS A 442 22.46 -46.28 18.42
C LYS A 442 23.09 -47.19 19.49
N GLY A 443 23.04 -46.75 20.75
CA GLY A 443 23.01 -47.65 21.90
C GLY A 443 21.56 -48.05 22.15
N GLU A 444 21.28 -49.34 22.03
CA GLU A 444 20.00 -49.96 22.34
C GLU A 444 19.63 -49.71 23.81
N GLN A 445 18.40 -49.25 24.07
CA GLN A 445 17.71 -49.65 25.28
C GLN A 445 16.21 -49.74 25.05
N GLN A 446 15.74 -50.94 25.39
CA GLN A 446 14.42 -51.50 25.13
C GLN A 446 13.29 -50.72 25.81
N SER A 447 12.18 -50.68 25.09
CA SER A 447 10.79 -50.85 25.55
C SER A 447 10.54 -50.85 27.06
N GLN A 448 9.78 -49.86 27.54
CA GLN A 448 8.63 -50.12 28.42
C GLN A 448 7.65 -48.93 28.46
N ALA A 449 6.37 -49.25 28.26
CA ALA A 449 5.24 -48.34 28.32
C ALA A 449 4.92 -47.90 29.77
N PRO A 450 4.41 -46.69 30.00
CA PRO A 450 3.98 -46.27 31.34
C PRO A 450 2.54 -46.71 31.63
N LYS A 451 2.33 -47.28 32.83
CA LYS A 451 1.04 -47.36 33.52
C LYS A 451 1.16 -46.69 34.92
N PRO A 452 0.04 -46.31 35.57
CA PRO A 452 -0.13 -45.01 36.23
C PRO A 452 0.04 -45.00 37.77
N GLN A 453 0.24 -43.77 38.30
CA GLN A 453 -0.09 -43.14 39.61
C GLN A 453 -0.41 -44.00 40.86
N PRO A 454 -0.04 -43.56 42.08
CA PRO A 454 -0.87 -42.62 42.89
C PRO A 454 -0.05 -41.55 43.66
N GLU A 455 -0.51 -40.29 43.73
CA GLU A 455 -1.32 -39.66 44.80
C GLU A 455 -0.72 -39.69 46.22
N ALA A 456 -0.41 -38.50 46.73
CA ALA A 456 -0.55 -38.14 48.14
C ALA A 456 -0.88 -36.64 48.26
N GLY A 457 -2.06 -36.32 48.81
CA GLY A 457 -2.45 -35.00 49.35
C GLY A 457 -1.64 -34.66 50.62
N GLN A 458 -1.83 -33.56 51.33
CA GLN A 458 -2.94 -32.63 51.50
C GLN A 458 -2.38 -31.40 52.27
N GLU A 459 -2.96 -30.21 52.01
CA GLU A 459 -3.27 -29.10 52.95
C GLU A 459 -2.17 -28.57 53.92
N ALA A 460 -2.01 -27.27 54.21
CA ALA A 460 -3.00 -26.23 54.40
C ALA A 460 -2.38 -24.82 54.29
N ARG A 461 -3.25 -23.84 54.02
CA ARG A 461 -3.00 -22.39 54.04
C ARG A 461 -2.93 -21.81 55.46
N ALA A 462 -2.22 -20.67 55.53
CA ALA A 462 -2.62 -19.40 56.16
C ALA A 462 -1.76 -18.88 57.33
N LYS A 463 -1.11 -17.72 57.09
CA LYS A 463 -1.08 -16.47 57.91
C LYS A 463 0.00 -15.55 57.30
N LYS A 464 -0.36 -14.43 56.65
CA LYS A 464 -0.76 -13.09 57.15
C LYS A 464 0.45 -12.14 57.27
N ASP A 465 0.37 -11.06 56.48
CA ASP A 465 1.21 -9.87 56.45
C ASP A 465 1.18 -9.07 57.75
N GLU A 466 2.30 -8.36 58.00
CA GLU A 466 2.51 -7.01 58.57
C GLU A 466 4.05 -6.94 58.74
N GLY A 467 4.85 -6.00 58.24
CA GLY A 467 4.66 -4.61 57.83
C GLY A 467 5.60 -3.76 58.68
N GLU A 468 6.69 -3.21 58.12
CA GLU A 468 7.39 -2.05 58.71
C GLU A 468 8.37 -1.39 57.71
N GLN A 469 8.21 -0.08 57.56
CA GLN A 469 9.09 0.87 56.86
C GLN A 469 10.11 1.43 57.86
N GLU A 470 11.36 1.69 57.44
CA GLU A 470 11.93 3.05 57.43
C GLU A 470 13.42 3.13 57.03
N SER A 471 13.72 4.23 56.32
CA SER A 471 15.00 4.95 56.17
C SER A 471 16.17 4.23 55.47
N SER A 472 16.68 4.74 54.35
CA SER A 472 17.53 5.94 54.37
C SER A 472 17.60 6.63 52.99
N ARG A 473 17.27 7.92 52.99
CA ARG A 473 17.94 8.98 52.18
C ARG A 473 19.33 9.21 52.83
N ASP A 474 20.41 9.66 52.22
CA ASP A 474 20.70 10.52 51.08
C ASP A 474 22.10 10.13 50.57
N GLU A 475 22.39 10.26 49.26
CA GLU A 475 23.49 11.09 48.78
C GLU A 475 23.64 11.03 47.24
N GLN A 476 23.86 12.22 46.68
CA GLN A 476 24.46 12.54 45.37
C GLN A 476 23.58 12.60 44.10
N ALA A 477 22.93 13.76 43.99
CA ALA A 477 23.26 14.83 43.04
C ALA A 477 23.35 14.51 41.53
N GLN A 478 22.37 15.08 40.80
CA GLN A 478 22.56 15.94 39.62
C GLN A 478 23.55 15.49 38.54
N ARG A 479 23.02 14.81 37.50
CA ARG A 479 23.31 15.13 36.08
C ARG A 479 22.10 14.74 35.22
N GLU A 480 21.24 15.70 34.91
CA GLU A 480 20.35 15.63 33.75
C GLU A 480 21.13 16.03 32.48
N GLY A 481 20.83 15.37 31.35
CA GLY A 481 21.08 15.94 30.03
C GLY A 481 21.99 15.19 29.06
N GLN A 482 21.75 13.91 28.79
CA GLN A 482 22.11 13.27 27.50
C GLN A 482 21.04 12.21 27.16
N PRO A 483 20.41 12.22 25.97
CA PRO A 483 19.61 11.10 25.54
C PRO A 483 20.56 9.92 25.34
N ARG A 484 20.50 8.94 26.26
CA ARG A 484 21.19 7.66 26.10
C ARG A 484 20.63 7.01 24.84
N ARG A 485 21.47 6.96 23.82
CA ARG A 485 21.39 6.06 22.66
C ARG A 485 20.97 4.70 23.20
N GLY A 486 19.78 4.24 22.82
CA GLY A 486 19.20 3.00 23.31
C GLY A 486 20.23 1.89 23.26
N GLU A 487 20.57 1.37 24.45
CA GLU A 487 21.33 0.14 24.60
C GLU A 487 20.58 -0.93 23.81
N GLN A 488 21.14 -1.28 22.65
CA GLN A 488 20.80 -2.51 21.97
C GLN A 488 21.13 -3.62 22.97
N GLY A 489 20.07 -4.21 23.52
CA GLY A 489 20.19 -5.28 24.50
C GLY A 489 21.17 -6.34 24.02
N GLU A 490 22.05 -6.76 24.92
CA GLU A 490 22.82 -7.98 24.75
C GLU A 490 21.87 -9.09 24.26
N PRO A 491 22.21 -9.81 23.17
CA PRO A 491 21.42 -10.96 22.79
C PRO A 491 21.58 -12.00 23.90
N GLY A 492 20.51 -12.19 24.67
CA GLY A 492 20.45 -13.17 25.74
C GLY A 492 20.96 -14.53 25.26
N GLN A 493 21.79 -15.17 26.09
CA GLN A 493 22.30 -16.51 25.87
C GLN A 493 21.13 -17.44 25.53
N ARG A 494 21.07 -17.92 24.28
CA ARG A 494 20.15 -18.99 23.89
C ARG A 494 20.64 -20.28 24.53
N ALA A 495 19.90 -20.76 25.53
CA ALA A 495 20.16 -22.04 26.17
C ALA A 495 20.12 -23.16 25.11
N GLY A 496 21.24 -23.85 24.91
CA GLY A 496 21.36 -25.00 23.99
C GLY A 496 22.32 -24.81 22.80
N GLU A 497 22.94 -23.65 22.61
CA GLU A 497 23.89 -23.45 21.50
C GLU A 497 25.24 -24.10 21.77
N SER A 498 25.72 -24.92 20.83
CA SER A 498 27.09 -25.45 20.87
C SER A 498 28.11 -24.30 20.72
N ALA A 499 29.34 -24.49 21.23
CA ALA A 499 30.37 -23.45 21.17
C ALA A 499 30.70 -23.04 19.73
N SER A 500 30.71 -24.00 18.80
CA SER A 500 30.99 -23.78 17.37
C SER A 500 29.89 -22.96 16.68
N GLU A 501 28.62 -23.18 16.98
CA GLU A 501 27.51 -22.41 16.38
C GLU A 501 27.49 -20.96 16.84
N ARG A 502 27.89 -20.71 18.10
CA ARG A 502 28.10 -19.35 18.60
C ARG A 502 29.24 -18.67 17.88
N GLU A 503 30.37 -19.34 17.68
CA GLU A 503 31.50 -18.79 16.93
C GLU A 503 31.13 -18.51 15.46
N GLN A 504 30.41 -19.42 14.80
CA GLN A 504 29.98 -19.23 13.41
C GLN A 504 29.01 -18.06 13.26
N ARG A 505 28.05 -17.92 14.18
CA ARG A 505 27.12 -16.78 14.15
C ARG A 505 27.87 -15.49 14.41
N LEU A 506 28.72 -15.44 15.43
CA LEU A 506 29.52 -14.26 15.72
C LEU A 506 30.44 -13.90 14.55
N ALA A 507 30.99 -14.90 13.84
CA ALA A 507 31.79 -14.70 12.64
C ALA A 507 30.97 -14.18 11.45
N ASN A 508 29.76 -14.71 11.23
CA ASN A 508 28.86 -14.25 10.16
C ASN A 508 28.26 -12.87 10.46
N GLU A 509 27.86 -12.59 11.70
CA GLU A 509 27.45 -11.25 12.12
C GLU A 509 28.63 -10.27 12.03
N ALA A 510 29.83 -10.70 12.41
CA ALA A 510 31.04 -9.91 12.20
C ALA A 510 31.33 -9.70 10.71
N TRP A 511 31.05 -10.66 9.83
CA TRP A 511 31.23 -10.54 8.38
C TRP A 511 30.18 -9.63 7.75
N LEU A 512 28.90 -9.75 8.12
CA LEU A 512 27.83 -8.86 7.66
C LEU A 512 28.03 -7.43 8.15
N ARG A 513 28.49 -7.25 9.39
CA ARG A 513 28.90 -5.94 9.92
C ARG A 513 30.18 -5.40 9.29
N ARG A 514 30.96 -6.25 8.58
CA ARG A 514 32.15 -5.84 7.82
C ARG A 514 31.82 -5.43 6.39
N VAL A 515 30.69 -5.85 5.82
CA VAL A 515 30.21 -5.31 4.54
C VAL A 515 29.82 -3.86 4.81
N PRO A 516 30.53 -2.87 4.26
CA PRO A 516 30.19 -1.48 4.52
C PRO A 516 28.81 -1.18 3.92
N ASP A 517 27.86 -0.76 4.76
CA ASP A 517 26.64 -0.10 4.30
C ASP A 517 27.02 1.27 3.75
N ASP A 518 27.64 1.30 2.56
CA ASP A 518 27.99 2.52 1.83
C ASP A 518 27.10 2.64 0.57
N PRO A 519 25.94 3.32 0.68
CA PRO A 519 25.08 3.56 -0.48
C PRO A 519 25.82 4.35 -1.58
N GLY A 520 26.81 5.17 -1.21
CA GLY A 520 27.64 5.93 -2.15
C GLY A 520 28.53 5.04 -2.99
N GLY A 521 29.15 4.02 -2.37
CA GLY A 521 29.94 3.02 -3.07
C GLY A 521 29.12 2.21 -4.10
N LEU A 522 27.89 1.84 -3.75
CA LEU A 522 26.96 1.17 -4.67
C LEU A 522 26.55 2.07 -5.83
N LEU A 523 26.23 3.34 -5.56
CA LEU A 523 25.90 4.32 -6.60
C LEU A 523 27.08 4.54 -7.55
N ARG A 524 28.30 4.71 -7.01
CA ARG A 524 29.52 4.85 -7.79
C ARG A 524 29.72 3.65 -8.73
N ALA A 525 29.65 2.43 -8.20
CA ALA A 525 29.84 1.21 -9.00
C ALA A 525 28.78 1.08 -10.10
N ARG A 526 27.51 1.40 -9.78
CA ARG A 526 26.43 1.40 -10.76
C ARG A 526 26.64 2.43 -11.86
N PHE A 527 27.00 3.66 -11.49
CA PHE A 527 27.20 4.74 -12.46
C PHE A 527 28.41 4.47 -13.36
N GLU A 528 29.50 3.91 -12.81
CA GLU A 528 30.66 3.50 -13.60
C GLU A 528 30.28 2.44 -14.64
N LEU A 529 29.53 1.39 -14.24
CA LEU A 529 29.06 0.37 -15.17
C LEU A 529 28.15 0.95 -16.27
N GLU A 530 27.26 1.87 -15.91
CA GLU A 530 26.37 2.52 -16.87
C GLU A 530 27.15 3.44 -17.83
N TYR A 531 28.15 4.17 -17.33
CA TYR A 531 29.03 5.01 -18.11
C TYR A 531 29.85 4.21 -19.14
N GLN A 532 30.46 3.10 -18.72
CA GLN A 532 31.21 2.22 -19.63
C GLN A 532 30.32 1.64 -20.74
N ARG A 533 29.11 1.18 -20.38
CA ARG A 533 28.14 0.68 -21.38
C ARG A 533 27.75 1.74 -22.42
N ARG A 534 27.61 3.00 -22.02
CA ARG A 534 27.29 4.10 -22.96
C ARG A 534 28.46 4.38 -23.91
N LYS A 535 29.70 4.37 -23.40
CA LYS A 535 30.91 4.48 -24.22
C LYS A 535 31.03 3.37 -25.25
N GLU A 536 30.78 2.12 -24.85
CA GLU A 536 30.78 0.97 -25.78
C GLU A 536 29.71 1.09 -26.87
N GLN A 537 28.58 1.73 -26.56
CA GLN A 537 27.47 1.95 -27.49
C GLN A 537 27.63 3.20 -28.37
N GLY A 538 28.71 3.97 -28.19
CA GLY A 538 28.98 5.19 -28.96
C GLY A 538 27.95 6.30 -28.75
N ARG A 539 27.35 6.38 -27.56
CA ARG A 539 26.33 7.38 -27.20
C ARG A 539 26.87 8.49 -26.33
#